data_AF-A0A3D3P8J5-F1
#
_entry.id   AF-A0A3D3P8J5-F1
#
_cell.length_a   1.000
_cell.length_b   1.000
_cell.length_c   1.000
_cell.angle_alpha   90.00
_cell.angle_beta   90.00
_cell.angle_gamma   90.00
#
_symmetry.space_group_name_H-M   'P 1'
#
loop_
_entity.id
_entity.type
_entity.pdbx_description
1 polymer ?
#
loop_
_entity_poly.entity_id
_entity_poly.type
_entity_poly.pdbx_seq_one_letter_code
_entity_poly.pdbx_strand_id
1 'polypeptide(L)'
;MNKITDFFWFCSGVHVDTLKKYPTEHNKHIGIGATIFFTALFAALSGGYAMYFVFSGNPYAVFFAFFFGIIWGLAIFNMDRYIVSSISKSGTTNQQIAQATPRIILAIAIGLVISRPLELKIFDKEIREKLKTSYL
;
A
#
# COMPACT_ATOMS: atom_id res chain seq x y z
N MET A 1 19.42 1.72 22.11
CA MET A 1 18.92 1.63 20.72
C MET A 1 17.45 2.02 20.73
N ASN A 2 17.03 2.93 19.86
CA ASN A 2 15.64 3.39 19.82
C ASN A 2 14.76 2.31 19.17
N LYS A 3 13.72 1.84 19.86
CA LYS A 3 12.80 0.79 19.35
C LYS A 3 12.19 1.15 17.98
N ILE A 4 12.03 2.45 17.72
CA ILE A 4 11.48 2.99 16.47
C ILE A 4 12.46 2.82 15.31
N THR A 5 13.76 3.07 15.52
CA THR A 5 14.77 2.89 14.47
C THR A 5 14.97 1.42 14.13
N ASP A 6 14.91 0.53 15.13
CA ASP A 6 15.00 -0.92 14.91
C ASP A 6 13.80 -1.45 14.10
N PHE A 7 12.59 -0.92 14.32
CA PHE A 7 11.41 -1.24 13.52
C PHE A 7 11.57 -0.82 12.06
N PHE A 8 12.01 0.41 11.79
CA PHE A 8 12.22 0.87 10.42
C PHE A 8 13.37 0.14 9.72
N TRP A 9 14.43 -0.24 10.44
CA TRP A 9 15.48 -1.11 9.88
C TRP A 9 14.92 -2.48 9.49
N PHE A 10 14.07 -3.08 10.33
CA PHE A 10 13.36 -4.31 9.99
C PHE A 10 12.47 -4.14 8.75
N CYS A 11 11.72 -3.03 8.65
CA CYS A 11 10.89 -2.73 7.48
C CYS A 11 11.71 -2.57 6.20
N SER A 12 12.91 -2.00 6.28
CA SER A 12 13.80 -1.81 5.13
C SER A 12 14.41 -3.10 4.56
N GLY A 13 14.27 -4.23 5.27
CA GLY A 13 14.84 -5.51 4.84
C GLY A 13 16.37 -5.60 4.93
N VAL A 14 17.03 -4.67 5.63
CA VAL A 14 18.49 -4.61 5.77
C VAL A 14 19.01 -5.54 6.87
N HIS A 15 20.25 -6.03 6.73
CA HIS A 15 20.91 -6.82 7.77
C HIS A 15 21.36 -5.90 8.93
N VAL A 16 20.65 -5.98 10.05
CA VAL A 16 20.78 -5.06 11.21
C VAL A 16 22.20 -5.03 11.77
N ASP A 17 22.89 -6.18 11.81
CA ASP A 17 24.24 -6.29 12.37
C ASP A 17 25.32 -5.67 11.47
N THR A 18 25.10 -5.63 10.16
CA THR A 18 25.95 -4.89 9.22
C THR A 18 25.68 -3.40 9.33
N LEU A 19 24.41 -3.00 9.44
CA LEU A 19 24.03 -1.60 9.54
C LEU A 19 24.57 -0.95 10.82
N LYS A 20 24.57 -1.65 11.95
CA LYS A 20 25.16 -1.16 13.21
C LYS A 20 26.64 -0.77 13.09
N LYS A 21 27.39 -1.36 12.17
CA LYS A 21 28.82 -1.04 11.94
C LYS A 21 29.03 0.26 11.16
N TYR A 22 28.00 0.78 10.47
CA TYR A 22 28.08 1.98 9.62
C TYR A 22 27.00 3.02 9.98
N PRO A 23 27.29 3.95 10.92
CA PRO A 23 26.31 4.90 11.43
C PRO A 23 25.82 5.91 10.38
N THR A 24 26.59 6.17 9.32
CA THR A 24 26.21 7.08 8.23
C THR A 24 25.05 6.57 7.37
N GLU A 25 24.86 5.25 7.25
CA GLU A 25 23.77 4.68 6.45
C GLU A 25 22.46 4.50 7.25
N HIS A 26 22.46 4.76 8.56
CA HIS A 26 21.29 4.57 9.44
C HIS A 26 20.07 5.37 8.99
N ASN A 27 20.26 6.69 8.74
CA ASN A 27 19.17 7.59 8.33
C ASN A 27 18.57 7.20 6.98
N LYS A 28 19.39 6.70 6.06
CA LYS A 28 18.93 6.27 4.73
C LYS A 28 18.05 5.02 4.82
N HIS A 29 18.47 4.02 5.59
CA HIS A 29 17.67 2.80 5.78
C HIS A 29 16.40 3.05 6.60
N ILE A 30 16.42 4.01 7.55
CA ILE A 30 15.20 4.48 8.22
C ILE A 30 14.23 5.10 7.20
N GLY A 31 14.72 5.96 6.30
CA GLY A 31 13.90 6.56 5.24
C GLY A 31 13.27 5.51 4.32
N ILE A 32 14.05 4.54 3.85
CA ILE A 32 13.55 3.43 3.02
C ILE A 32 12.50 2.61 3.76
N GLY A 33 12.77 2.23 5.01
CA GLY A 33 11.82 1.48 5.84
C GLY A 33 10.53 2.25 6.11
N ALA A 34 10.63 3.57 6.33
CA ALA A 34 9.47 4.44 6.53
C ALA A 34 8.61 4.52 5.26
N THR A 35 9.22 4.68 4.07
CA THR A 35 8.46 4.71 2.81
C THR A 35 7.69 3.40 2.60
N ILE A 36 8.32 2.25 2.79
CA ILE A 36 7.66 0.93 2.65
C ILE A 36 6.49 0.80 3.64
N PHE A 37 6.70 1.20 4.90
CA PHE A 37 5.66 1.16 5.93
C PHE A 37 4.47 2.05 5.58
N PHE A 38 4.70 3.30 5.16
CA PHE A 38 3.62 4.20 4.78
C PHE A 38 2.87 3.71 3.54
N THR A 39 3.57 3.16 2.55
CA THR A 39 2.90 2.54 1.37
C THR A 39 1.99 1.39 1.78
N ALA A 40 2.46 0.49 2.64
CA ALA A 40 1.65 -0.62 3.16
C ALA A 40 0.46 -0.13 4.00
N LEU A 41 0.65 0.91 4.82
CA LEU A 41 -0.41 1.51 5.63
C LEU A 41 -1.52 2.10 4.76
N PHE A 42 -1.17 2.90 3.75
CA PHE A 42 -2.16 3.46 2.85
C PHE A 42 -2.86 2.39 2.01
N ALA A 43 -2.14 1.35 1.59
CA ALA A 43 -2.75 0.21 0.91
C ALA A 43 -3.72 -0.56 1.82
N ALA A 44 -3.40 -0.75 3.10
CA ALA A 44 -4.30 -1.39 4.07
C ALA A 44 -5.60 -0.59 4.23
N LEU A 45 -5.49 0.73 4.40
CA LEU A 45 -6.64 1.63 4.54
C LEU A 45 -7.49 1.64 3.27
N SER A 46 -6.85 1.72 2.11
CA SER A 46 -7.48 1.65 0.80
C SER A 46 -8.23 0.32 0.59
N GLY A 47 -7.56 -0.81 0.78
CA GLY A 47 -8.13 -2.13 0.58
C GLY A 47 -9.26 -2.41 1.57
N GLY A 48 -9.11 -1.98 2.82
CA GLY A 48 -10.17 -2.06 3.83
C GLY A 48 -11.40 -1.22 3.46
N TYR A 49 -11.19 0.01 3.00
CA TYR A 49 -12.30 0.88 2.55
C TYR A 49 -13.03 0.30 1.33
N ALA A 50 -12.29 -0.24 0.36
CA ALA A 50 -12.88 -0.91 -0.80
C ALA A 50 -13.74 -2.11 -0.37
N MET A 51 -13.22 -2.96 0.52
CA MET A 51 -13.96 -4.12 1.01
C MET A 51 -15.19 -3.73 1.85
N TYR A 52 -15.09 -2.65 2.63
CA TYR A 52 -16.23 -2.08 3.35
C TYR A 52 -17.35 -1.64 2.40
N PHE A 53 -17.00 -0.99 1.28
CA PHE A 53 -17.97 -0.55 0.28
C PHE A 53 -18.65 -1.75 -0.40
N VAL A 54 -17.88 -2.78 -0.77
CA VAL A 54 -18.40 -4.01 -1.40
C VAL A 54 -19.41 -4.71 -0.51
N PHE A 55 -19.20 -4.74 0.80
CA PHE A 55 -20.12 -5.36 1.75
C PHE A 55 -21.08 -4.37 2.43
N SER A 56 -21.20 -3.15 1.91
CA SER A 56 -22.06 -2.14 2.52
C SER A 56 -23.52 -2.64 2.59
N GLY A 57 -24.04 -2.79 3.82
CA GLY A 57 -25.37 -3.38 4.09
C GLY A 57 -25.34 -4.67 4.93
N ASN A 58 -24.17 -5.30 5.12
CA ASN A 58 -24.01 -6.45 6.01
C ASN A 58 -23.42 -6.01 7.37
N PRO A 59 -23.95 -6.47 8.53
CA PRO A 59 -23.38 -6.17 9.85
C PRO A 59 -21.89 -6.52 10.00
N TYR A 60 -21.42 -7.51 9.25
CA TYR A 60 -20.03 -7.98 9.30
C TYR A 60 -19.08 -7.23 8.36
N ALA A 61 -19.54 -6.21 7.62
CA ALA A 61 -18.73 -5.47 6.65
C ALA A 61 -17.47 -4.85 7.27
N VAL A 62 -17.56 -4.33 8.49
CA VAL A 62 -16.42 -3.74 9.21
C VAL A 62 -15.36 -4.79 9.56
N PHE A 63 -15.79 -6.00 9.95
CA PHE A 63 -14.89 -7.10 10.25
C PHE A 63 -14.13 -7.55 9.00
N PHE A 64 -14.84 -7.75 7.88
CA PHE A 64 -14.21 -8.11 6.61
C PHE A 64 -13.28 -7.01 6.09
N ALA A 65 -13.66 -5.74 6.24
CA ALA A 65 -12.83 -4.59 5.89
C ALA A 65 -11.52 -4.55 6.68
N PHE A 66 -11.59 -4.76 7.99
CA PHE A 66 -10.40 -4.78 8.84
C PHE A 66 -9.49 -5.96 8.53
N PHE A 67 -10.06 -7.17 8.43
CA PHE A 67 -9.31 -8.39 8.15
C PHE A 67 -8.65 -8.33 6.76
N PHE A 68 -9.41 -7.95 5.74
CA PHE A 68 -8.90 -7.80 4.39
C PHE A 68 -7.87 -6.67 4.28
N GLY A 69 -8.11 -5.53 4.93
CA GLY A 69 -7.18 -4.41 4.97
C GLY A 69 -5.82 -4.81 5.55
N ILE A 70 -5.80 -5.57 6.65
CA ILE A 70 -4.55 -6.08 7.24
C ILE A 70 -3.83 -7.03 6.28
N ILE A 71 -4.53 -8.02 5.74
CA ILE A 71 -3.92 -9.00 4.82
C ILE A 71 -3.37 -8.31 3.58
N TRP A 72 -4.14 -7.38 3.01
CA TRP A 72 -3.74 -6.62 1.84
C TRP A 72 -2.54 -5.72 2.13
N GLY A 73 -2.57 -4.98 3.24
CA GLY A 73 -1.44 -4.17 3.70
C GLY A 73 -0.18 -5.00 3.92
N LEU A 74 -0.30 -6.18 4.54
CA LEU A 74 0.81 -7.12 4.74
C LEU A 74 1.35 -7.67 3.42
N ALA A 75 0.49 -7.97 2.45
CA ALA A 75 0.90 -8.41 1.12
C ALA A 75 1.73 -7.32 0.42
N ILE A 76 1.26 -6.07 0.42
CA ILE A 76 2.00 -4.94 -0.15
C ILE A 76 3.32 -4.72 0.60
N PHE A 77 3.30 -4.76 1.94
CA PHE A 77 4.51 -4.63 2.76
C PHE A 77 5.56 -5.69 2.43
N ASN A 78 5.14 -6.96 2.32
CA ASN A 78 6.04 -8.06 2.00
C ASN A 78 6.62 -7.92 0.60
N MET A 79 5.80 -7.52 -0.37
CA MET A 79 6.21 -7.37 -1.76
C MET A 79 7.16 -6.18 -1.96
N ASP A 80 6.87 -5.02 -1.38
CA ASP A 80 7.76 -3.84 -1.41
C ASP A 80 9.10 -4.14 -0.69
N ARG A 81 9.06 -4.85 0.44
CA ARG A 81 10.28 -5.28 1.15
C ARG A 81 11.11 -6.25 0.30
N TYR A 82 10.47 -7.21 -0.36
CA TYR A 82 11.16 -8.15 -1.25
C TYR A 82 11.86 -7.41 -2.38
N ILE A 83 11.16 -6.49 -3.07
CA ILE A 83 11.74 -5.68 -4.15
C ILE A 83 12.99 -4.94 -3.66
N VAL A 84 12.88 -4.18 -2.57
CA VAL A 84 14.01 -3.39 -2.04
C VAL A 84 15.19 -4.27 -1.62
N SER A 85 14.93 -5.44 -1.04
CA SER A 85 15.99 -6.38 -0.67
C SER A 85 16.62 -7.10 -1.88
N SER A 86 15.86 -7.25 -2.97
CA SER A 86 16.29 -7.93 -4.20
C SER A 86 17.06 -7.03 -5.17
N ILE A 87 17.00 -5.70 -4.97
CA ILE A 87 17.80 -4.73 -5.73
C ILE A 87 19.26 -4.88 -5.32
N SER A 88 19.94 -5.80 -6.00
CA SER A 88 21.39 -5.90 -5.94
C SER A 88 22.00 -4.73 -6.73
N LYS A 89 22.98 -4.06 -6.13
CA LYS A 89 23.70 -2.92 -6.70
C LYS A 89 24.53 -3.26 -7.97
N SER A 90 24.38 -4.47 -8.51
CA SER A 90 25.20 -5.08 -9.55
C SER A 90 24.50 -5.26 -10.91
N GLY A 91 23.24 -4.82 -11.05
CA GLY A 91 22.46 -4.91 -12.30
C GLY A 91 22.33 -3.57 -13.03
N THR A 92 22.28 -3.62 -14.38
CA THR A 92 22.05 -2.47 -15.28
C THR A 92 20.78 -1.71 -14.94
N THR A 93 20.73 -0.39 -15.18
CA THR A 93 19.58 0.50 -14.90
C THR A 93 18.24 -0.06 -15.38
N ASN A 94 18.23 -0.78 -16.52
CA ASN A 94 17.04 -1.42 -17.08
C ASN A 94 16.49 -2.58 -16.22
N GLN A 95 17.35 -3.35 -15.55
CA GLN A 95 16.91 -4.42 -14.63
C GLN A 95 16.31 -3.85 -13.35
N GLN A 96 16.80 -2.70 -12.88
CA GLN A 96 16.24 -2.00 -11.72
C GLN A 96 14.85 -1.43 -12.05
N ILE A 97 14.66 -0.89 -13.26
CA ILE A 97 13.35 -0.42 -13.74
C ILE A 97 12.38 -1.60 -13.92
N ALA A 98 12.84 -2.74 -14.46
CA ALA A 98 12.02 -3.95 -14.60
C ALA A 98 11.56 -4.48 -13.24
N GLN A 99 12.42 -4.45 -12.21
CA GLN A 99 12.05 -4.84 -10.84
C GLN A 99 11.11 -3.84 -10.14
N ALA A 100 11.13 -2.56 -10.53
CA ALA A 100 10.20 -1.54 -10.04
C ALA A 100 8.84 -1.57 -10.77
N THR A 101 8.75 -2.21 -11.94
CA THR A 101 7.55 -2.25 -12.79
C THR A 101 6.33 -2.89 -12.10
N PRO A 102 6.45 -4.02 -11.37
CA PRO A 102 5.33 -4.60 -10.64
C PRO A 102 4.69 -3.62 -9.65
N ARG A 103 5.48 -2.75 -9.01
CA ARG A 103 5.02 -1.75 -8.05
C ARG A 103 4.12 -0.69 -8.70
N ILE A 104 4.49 -0.25 -9.91
CA ILE A 104 3.70 0.71 -10.70
C ILE A 104 2.38 0.07 -11.14
N ILE A 105 2.41 -1.17 -11.63
CA ILE A 105 1.20 -1.90 -12.04
C ILE A 105 0.24 -2.05 -10.84
N LEU A 106 0.76 -2.41 -9.67
CA LEU A 106 -0.03 -2.59 -8.45
C LEU A 106 -0.64 -1.27 -7.96
N ALA A 107 0.11 -0.16 -8.02
CA ALA A 107 -0.39 1.17 -7.69
C ALA A 107 -1.52 1.62 -8.63
N ILE A 108 -1.38 1.35 -9.94
CA ILE A 108 -2.42 1.65 -10.93
C ILE A 108 -3.69 0.81 -10.67
N ALA A 109 -3.53 -0.50 -10.39
CA ALA A 109 -4.64 -1.38 -10.09
C ALA A 109 -5.41 -0.92 -8.84
N ILE A 110 -4.69 -0.55 -7.77
CA ILE A 110 -5.28 0.01 -6.55
C ILE A 110 -6.04 1.31 -6.86
N GLY A 111 -5.45 2.22 -7.63
CA GLY A 111 -6.10 3.46 -8.03
C GLY A 111 -7.41 3.24 -8.79
N LEU A 112 -7.43 2.28 -9.73
CA LEU A 112 -8.64 1.94 -10.48
C LEU A 112 -9.73 1.35 -9.60
N VAL A 113 -9.38 0.44 -8.68
CA VAL A 113 -10.35 -0.22 -7.78
C VAL A 113 -10.96 0.78 -6.79
N ILE A 114 -10.18 1.74 -6.27
CA ILE A 114 -10.69 2.79 -5.37
C ILE A 114 -11.52 3.84 -6.12
N SER A 115 -11.15 4.16 -7.37
CA SER A 115 -11.80 5.24 -8.13
C SER A 115 -13.29 4.95 -8.37
N ARG A 116 -13.64 3.72 -8.72
CA ARG A 116 -15.03 3.32 -9.05
C ARG A 116 -16.06 3.55 -7.93
N PRO A 117 -15.85 3.09 -6.68
CA PRO A 117 -16.81 3.34 -5.61
C PRO A 117 -16.87 4.82 -5.21
N LEU A 118 -15.76 5.55 -5.28
CA LEU A 118 -15.73 6.99 -4.99
C LEU A 118 -16.47 7.80 -6.06
N GLU A 119 -16.26 7.47 -7.34
CA GLU A 119 -16.97 8.04 -8.49
C GLU A 119 -18.48 7.89 -8.29
N LEU A 120 -18.95 6.66 -8.02
CA LEU A 120 -20.37 6.39 -7.78
C LEU A 120 -20.91 7.12 -6.54
N LYS A 121 -20.13 7.27 -5.46
CA LYS A 121 -20.54 7.97 -4.24
C LYS A 121 -20.65 9.49 -4.45
N ILE A 122 -19.71 10.08 -5.20
CA ILE A 122 -19.70 11.51 -5.53
C ILE A 122 -20.88 11.84 -6.46
N PHE A 123 -21.08 11.03 -7.49
CA PHE A 123 -22.13 11.26 -8.48
C PHE A 123 -23.50 10.71 -8.08
N ASP A 124 -23.61 10.09 -6.91
CA ASP A 124 -24.85 9.51 -6.40
C ASP A 124 -26.01 10.52 -6.37
N LYS A 125 -25.72 11.78 -6.07
CA LYS A 125 -26.73 12.86 -6.03
C LYS A 125 -27.24 13.21 -7.43
N GLU A 126 -26.34 13.32 -8.41
CA GLU A 126 -26.65 13.62 -9.80
C GLU A 126 -27.36 12.43 -10.49
N ILE A 127 -26.95 11.20 -10.17
CA ILE A 127 -27.61 9.97 -10.65
C ILE A 127 -29.07 9.93 -10.18
N ARG A 128 -29.33 10.21 -8.90
CA ARG A 128 -30.69 10.27 -8.35
C ARG A 128 -31.52 11.39 -8.98
N GLU A 129 -30.93 12.54 -9.25
CA GLU A 129 -31.62 13.67 -9.87
C GLU A 129 -32.00 13.34 -11.32
N LYS A 130 -31.08 12.80 -12.12
CA LYS A 130 -31.38 12.32 -13.49
C LYS A 130 -32.44 11.23 -13.52
N LEU A 131 -32.39 10.27 -12.60
CA LEU A 131 -33.41 9.22 -12.48
C LEU A 131 -34.79 9.82 -12.20
N LYS A 132 -34.86 10.85 -11.35
CA LYS A 132 -36.11 11.52 -11.00
C LYS A 132 -36.69 12.28 -12.19
N THR A 133 -35.88 12.98 -12.97
CA THR A 133 -36.33 13.73 -14.16
C THR A 133 -36.66 12.83 -15.36
N SER A 134 -36.10 11.62 -15.43
CA SER A 134 -36.28 10.73 -16.58
C SER A 134 -37.41 9.70 -16.40
N TYR A 135 -37.90 9.49 -15.17
CA TYR A 135 -38.96 8.51 -14.84
C TYR A 135 -40.18 9.13 -14.11
N LEU A 136 -40.15 10.41 -13.76
CA LEU A 136 -41.31 11.24 -13.38
C LEU A 136 -41.44 12.38 -14.39
#